data_AF-A0A851JB15-F1
#
_entry.id   AF-A0A851JB15-F1
#
_cell.length_a   1.000
_cell.length_b   1.000
_cell.length_c   1.000
_cell.angle_alpha   90.00
_cell.angle_beta   90.00
_cell.angle_gamma   90.00
#
_symmetry.space_group_name_H-M   'P 1'
#
loop_
_entity.id
_entity.type
_entity.pdbx_description
1 polymer ?
#
loop_
_entity_poly.entity_id
_entity_poly.type
_entity_poly.pdbx_seq_one_letter_code
_entity_poly.pdbx_strand_id
1 'polypeptide(L)'
;KYTKFSICYYRINSLDQKTSIYSRLENIAIPSGEENKTAALSYDYRLMPPENTSSTGMYYCKVKWNDIQKMGKGVFVLVRDTGYINTSYGWETLLTLTVLLAVLSITTTALLLWKRK
;
A
#
# COMPACT_ATOMS: atom_id res chain seq x y z
N LYS A 1 16.78 -16.98 25.37
CA LYS A 1 16.41 -15.55 25.50
C LYS A 1 15.38 -15.10 24.45
N TYR A 2 15.50 -15.54 23.20
CA TYR A 2 14.69 -15.04 22.07
C TYR A 2 13.46 -15.88 21.69
N THR A 3 13.21 -16.98 22.40
CA THR A 3 12.09 -17.90 22.12
C THR A 3 10.73 -17.32 22.53
N LYS A 4 10.70 -16.39 23.49
CA LYS A 4 9.51 -15.68 23.93
C LYS A 4 9.58 -14.22 23.50
N PHE A 5 8.57 -13.75 22.78
CA PHE A 5 8.50 -12.37 22.32
C PHE A 5 7.07 -11.92 22.05
N SER A 6 6.88 -10.61 21.95
CA SER A 6 5.62 -10.03 21.51
C SER A 6 5.81 -9.31 20.18
N ILE A 7 4.84 -9.48 19.29
CA ILE A 7 4.71 -8.73 18.04
C ILE A 7 3.56 -7.75 18.23
N CYS A 8 3.83 -6.46 18.01
CA CYS A 8 2.85 -5.38 18.13
C CYS A 8 2.73 -4.64 16.80
N TYR A 9 1.51 -4.47 16.33
CA TYR A 9 1.16 -3.71 15.14
C TYR A 9 0.46 -2.42 15.56
N TYR A 10 0.89 -1.30 15.00
CA TYR A 10 0.28 0.01 15.26
C TYR A 10 0.36 0.92 14.04
N ARG A 11 -0.54 1.90 14.00
CA ARG A 11 -0.55 2.98 13.00
C ARG A 11 -0.09 4.29 13.62
N ILE A 12 0.60 5.12 12.85
CA ILE A 12 0.80 6.54 13.12
C ILE A 12 0.10 7.33 12.00
N ASN A 13 -0.82 8.22 12.34
CA ASN A 13 -1.53 9.08 11.37
C ASN A 13 -0.74 10.38 11.09
N SER A 14 -1.28 11.25 10.23
CA SER A 14 -0.67 12.54 9.88
C SER A 14 -0.57 13.55 11.04
N LEU A 15 -1.26 13.28 12.16
CA LEU A 15 -1.20 14.07 13.39
C LEU A 15 -0.21 13.45 14.40
N ASP A 16 0.65 12.53 13.96
CA ASP A 16 1.56 11.74 14.79
C ASP A 16 0.89 10.94 15.91
N GLN A 17 -0.43 10.72 15.81
CA GLN A 17 -1.17 9.93 16.79
C GLN A 17 -0.96 8.45 16.53
N LYS A 18 -0.55 7.75 17.58
CA LYS A 18 -0.30 6.32 17.57
C LYS A 18 -1.53 5.53 18.00
N THR A 19 -2.01 4.65 17.14
CA THR A 19 -3.13 3.75 17.42
C THR A 19 -2.65 2.30 17.42
N SER A 20 -2.87 1.57 18.52
CA SER A 20 -2.61 0.13 18.58
C SER A 20 -3.64 -0.62 17.73
N ILE A 21 -3.19 -1.57 16.91
CA ILE A 21 -4.05 -2.37 16.04
C ILE A 21 -4.20 -3.77 16.61
N TYR A 22 -3.08 -4.45 16.82
CA TYR A 22 -3.07 -5.84 17.24
C TYR A 22 -1.74 -6.16 17.94
N SER A 23 -1.79 -7.09 18.89
CA SER A 23 -0.60 -7.62 19.53
C SER A 23 -0.77 -9.10 19.81
N ARG A 24 0.30 -9.87 19.62
CA ARG A 24 0.35 -11.28 20.00
C ARG A 24 1.66 -11.64 20.70
N LEU A 25 1.58 -12.64 21.55
CA LEU A 25 2.73 -13.24 22.21
C LEU A 25 3.08 -14.55 21.49
N GLU A 26 4.37 -14.75 21.22
CA GLU A 26 4.92 -15.94 20.61
C GLU A 26 5.83 -16.64 21.62
N ASN A 27 5.79 -17.97 21.61
CA ASN A 27 6.68 -18.82 22.39
C ASN A 27 7.08 -20.04 21.56
N ILE A 28 8.33 -20.07 21.12
CA ILE A 28 8.85 -21.08 20.19
C ILE A 28 9.68 -22.11 20.94
N ALA A 29 9.41 -23.39 20.70
CA ALA A 29 10.28 -24.48 21.15
C ALA A 29 11.51 -24.58 20.25
N ILE A 30 12.69 -24.72 20.86
CA ILE A 30 13.93 -25.04 20.13
C ILE A 30 13.99 -26.56 19.98
N PRO A 31 14.06 -27.10 18.74
CA PRO A 31 14.26 -28.53 18.54
C PRO A 31 15.59 -29.00 19.13
N SER A 32 15.62 -30.22 19.65
CA SER A 32 16.86 -30.82 20.18
C SER A 32 17.94 -30.88 19.09
N GLY A 33 19.14 -30.38 19.39
CA GLY A 33 20.28 -30.34 18.45
C GLY A 33 20.33 -29.09 17.55
N GLU A 34 19.36 -28.18 17.67
CA GLU A 34 19.30 -26.90 16.92
C GLU A 34 19.62 -25.68 17.79
N GLU A 35 20.05 -25.87 19.04
CA GLU A 35 20.21 -24.79 20.04
C GLU A 35 21.21 -23.71 19.61
N ASN A 36 22.19 -24.08 18.80
CA ASN A 36 23.26 -23.20 18.32
C ASN A 36 23.06 -22.71 16.89
N LYS A 37 21.90 -22.97 16.28
CA LYS A 37 21.59 -22.53 14.92
C LYS A 37 20.70 -21.30 14.91
N THR A 38 20.80 -20.53 13.83
CA THR A 38 19.94 -19.37 13.60
C THR A 38 18.71 -19.82 12.81
N ALA A 39 17.52 -19.49 13.31
CA ALA A 39 16.26 -19.71 12.61
C ALA A 39 15.73 -18.38 12.04
N ALA A 40 15.20 -18.44 10.83
CA ALA A 40 14.43 -17.36 10.22
C ALA A 40 12.97 -17.82 10.08
N LEU A 41 12.07 -17.15 10.80
CA LEU A 41 10.65 -17.49 10.83
C LEU A 41 9.83 -16.30 10.36
N SER A 42 8.81 -16.59 9.56
CA SER A 42 7.90 -15.58 9.02
C SER A 42 6.64 -15.49 9.87
N TYR A 43 6.22 -14.26 10.13
CA TYR A 43 5.09 -13.95 10.98
C TYR A 43 4.15 -13.00 10.26
N ASP A 44 3.12 -13.54 9.64
CA ASP A 44 2.17 -12.74 8.89
C ASP A 44 1.05 -12.23 9.80
N TYR A 45 0.57 -11.04 9.46
CA TYR A 45 -0.63 -10.46 10.00
C TYR A 45 -1.41 -9.78 8.89
N ARG A 46 -2.64 -10.23 8.66
CA ARG A 46 -3.53 -9.63 7.68
C ARG A 46 -4.29 -8.49 8.37
N LEU A 47 -4.05 -7.27 7.93
CA LEU A 47 -4.89 -6.14 8.29
C LEU A 47 -6.30 -6.38 7.73
N MET A 48 -7.30 -6.27 8.60
CA MET A 48 -8.68 -6.14 8.13
C MET A 48 -8.82 -4.86 7.31
N PRO A 49 -9.72 -4.82 6.31
CA PRO A 49 -9.95 -3.61 5.53
C PRO A 49 -10.26 -2.46 6.50
N PRO A 50 -9.51 -1.35 6.43
CA PRO A 50 -9.81 -0.20 7.25
C PRO A 50 -11.20 0.35 6.93
N GLU A 51 -12.00 0.62 7.95
CA GLU A 51 -13.41 0.98 7.79
C GLU A 51 -13.64 2.35 7.13
N ASN A 52 -12.70 3.28 7.27
CA ASN A 52 -12.82 4.64 6.75
C ASN A 52 -11.46 5.33 6.56
N THR A 53 -11.49 6.50 5.91
CA THR A 53 -10.32 7.37 5.64
C THR A 53 -9.47 7.72 6.85
N SER A 54 -10.01 7.71 8.08
CA SER A 54 -9.24 7.93 9.31
C SER A 54 -8.13 6.89 9.52
N SER A 55 -8.21 5.78 8.78
CA SER A 55 -7.21 4.74 8.81
C SER A 55 -5.98 4.95 7.93
N THR A 56 -5.94 6.05 7.19
CA THR A 56 -4.73 6.45 6.46
C THR A 56 -3.57 6.71 7.43
N GLY A 57 -2.39 6.19 7.11
CA GLY A 57 -1.19 6.43 7.90
C GLY A 57 -0.05 5.45 7.66
N MET A 58 0.99 5.57 8.48
CA MET A 58 2.14 4.66 8.50
C MET A 58 1.89 3.51 9.46
N TYR A 59 1.89 2.29 8.94
CA TYR A 59 1.68 1.05 9.70
C TYR A 59 3.03 0.43 10.04
N TYR A 60 3.24 0.10 11.30
CA TYR A 60 4.50 -0.46 11.80
C TYR A 60 4.27 -1.81 12.45
N CYS A 61 5.25 -2.70 12.29
CA CYS A 61 5.42 -3.89 13.10
C CYS A 61 6.61 -3.66 14.05
N LYS A 62 6.40 -3.94 15.33
CA LYS A 62 7.44 -3.88 16.36
C LYS A 62 7.49 -5.20 17.11
N VAL A 63 8.68 -5.77 17.23
CA VAL A 63 8.93 -6.98 18.00
C VAL A 63 9.69 -6.63 19.28
N LYS A 64 9.29 -7.23 20.40
CA LYS A 64 9.93 -7.06 21.70
C LYS A 64 10.34 -8.42 22.28
N TRP A 65 11.61 -8.59 22.58
CA TRP A 65 12.18 -9.71 23.33
C TRP A 65 12.78 -9.16 24.61
N ASN A 66 12.21 -9.44 25.78
CA ASN A 66 12.76 -8.96 27.06
C ASN A 66 13.16 -7.46 27.02
N ASP A 67 14.46 -7.18 27.01
CA ASP A 67 15.14 -5.87 26.96
C ASP A 67 15.38 -5.31 25.55
N ILE A 68 15.20 -6.11 24.49
CA ILE A 68 15.48 -5.74 23.11
C ILE A 68 14.18 -5.47 22.36
N GLN A 69 14.12 -4.33 21.66
CA GLN A 69 13.02 -4.01 20.76
C GLN A 69 13.55 -3.69 19.37
N LYS A 70 12.86 -4.18 18.33
CA LYS A 70 13.15 -3.85 16.93
C LYS A 70 11.86 -3.45 16.23
N MET A 71 11.93 -2.41 15.41
CA MET A 71 10.82 -1.87 14.64
C MET A 71 11.11 -2.04 13.16
N GLY A 72 10.13 -2.50 12.38
CA GLY A 72 10.22 -2.52 10.93
C GLY A 72 10.18 -1.11 10.34
N LYS A 73 10.53 -0.99 9.05
CA LYS A 73 10.51 0.28 8.31
C LYS A 73 9.10 0.88 8.17
N GLY A 74 8.08 0.04 8.33
CA GLY A 74 6.68 0.39 8.16
C GLY A 74 6.23 0.39 6.71
N VAL A 75 4.92 0.53 6.51
CA VAL A 75 4.24 0.59 5.21
C VAL A 75 3.23 1.72 5.26
N PHE A 76 3.24 2.60 4.27
CA PHE A 76 2.22 3.62 4.13
C PHE A 76 0.94 3.00 3.54
N VAL A 77 -0.18 3.19 4.21
CA VAL A 77 -1.50 2.76 3.74
C VAL A 77 -2.36 3.99 3.52
N LEU A 78 -2.81 4.17 2.29
CA LEU A 78 -3.74 5.22 1.90
C LEU A 78 -5.14 4.62 1.76
N VAL A 79 -6.07 5.08 2.61
CA VAL A 79 -7.46 4.67 2.57
C VAL A 79 -8.27 5.77 1.90
N ARG A 80 -8.99 5.41 0.84
CA ARG A 80 -9.88 6.33 0.11
C ARG A 80 -11.29 5.75 0.14
N ASP A 81 -12.27 6.60 0.45
CA ASP A 81 -13.68 6.19 0.48
C ASP A 81 -14.18 5.71 -0.90
N THR A 82 -13.55 6.16 -1.99
CA THR A 82 -13.95 5.86 -3.38
C THR A 82 -13.14 4.74 -4.07
N GLY A 83 -12.35 3.95 -3.33
CA GLY A 83 -11.50 2.93 -3.91
C GLY A 83 -10.35 3.49 -4.75
N TYR A 84 -9.46 2.62 -5.25
CA TYR A 84 -8.38 3.04 -6.16
C TYR A 84 -8.92 3.15 -7.58
N ILE A 85 -9.18 4.37 -8.05
CA ILE A 85 -9.39 4.64 -9.47
C ILE A 85 -8.01 4.78 -10.10
N ASN A 86 -7.61 3.79 -10.91
CA ASN A 86 -6.41 3.94 -11.72
C ASN A 86 -6.63 5.12 -12.67
N THR A 87 -5.89 6.21 -12.48
CA THR A 87 -6.04 7.42 -13.30
C THR A 87 -5.37 7.20 -14.66
N SER A 88 -5.92 6.30 -15.48
CA SER A 88 -5.58 6.16 -16.90
C SER A 88 -6.22 7.26 -17.76
N TYR A 89 -6.92 8.21 -17.12
CA TYR A 89 -7.60 9.34 -17.75
C TYR A 89 -6.70 10.11 -18.72
N GLY A 90 -5.41 10.26 -18.42
CA GLY A 90 -4.48 10.98 -19.30
C GLY A 90 -4.34 10.34 -20.69
N TRP A 91 -4.22 9.02 -20.76
CA TRP A 91 -4.07 8.31 -22.04
C TRP A 91 -5.35 8.33 -22.86
N GLU A 92 -6.49 8.07 -22.21
CA GLU A 92 -7.80 8.09 -22.87
C GLU A 92 -8.16 9.48 -23.40
N THR A 93 -7.85 10.54 -22.63
CA THR A 93 -8.07 11.94 -23.02
C THR A 93 -7.20 12.33 -24.23
N LEU A 94 -5.94 11.91 -24.24
CA LEU A 94 -5.03 12.17 -25.37
C LEU A 94 -5.52 11.48 -26.65
N LEU A 95 -5.97 10.23 -26.55
CA LEU A 95 -6.53 9.50 -27.68
C LEU A 95 -7.80 10.17 -28.21
N THR A 96 -8.75 10.52 -27.34
CA THR A 96 -9.98 11.20 -27.77
C THR A 96 -9.71 12.54 -28.42
N LEU A 97 -8.81 13.35 -27.85
CA LEU A 97 -8.41 14.62 -28.43
C LEU A 97 -7.77 14.44 -29.82
N THR A 98 -6.90 13.45 -29.98
CA THR A 98 -6.22 13.17 -31.25
C THR A 98 -7.21 12.74 -32.33
N VAL A 99 -8.17 11.87 -31.99
CA VAL A 99 -9.22 11.43 -32.92
C VAL A 99 -10.09 12.61 -33.34
N LEU A 100 -10.50 13.46 -32.38
CA LEU A 100 -11.29 14.66 -32.67
C LEU A 100 -10.56 15.61 -33.63
N LEU A 101 -9.28 15.89 -33.37
CA LEU A 101 -8.45 16.72 -34.22
C LEU A 101 -8.26 16.13 -35.62
N ALA A 102 -8.07 14.81 -35.73
CA ALA A 102 -7.97 14.14 -37.02
C ALA A 102 -9.25 14.27 -37.86
N VAL A 103 -10.42 14.05 -37.23
CA VAL A 103 -11.73 14.23 -37.90
C VAL A 103 -11.93 15.67 -38.35
N LEU A 104 -11.60 16.65 -37.51
CA LEU A 104 -11.69 18.08 -37.86
C LEU A 104 -10.76 18.45 -39.03
N SER A 105 -9.54 17.91 -39.04
CA SER A 105 -8.58 18.16 -40.14
C SER A 105 -9.08 17.60 -41.46
N ILE A 106 -9.59 16.37 -41.47
CA ILE A 106 -10.12 15.73 -42.70
C ILE A 106 -11.34 16.48 -43.22
N THR A 107 -12.29 16.80 -42.34
CA THR A 107 -13.53 17.49 -42.73
C THR A 107 -13.25 18.88 -43.26
N THR A 108 -12.37 19.66 -42.60
CA THR A 108 -11.96 20.99 -43.07
C THR A 108 -11.30 20.91 -44.44
N THR A 109 -10.40 19.94 -44.65
CA THR A 109 -9.70 19.75 -45.94
C THR A 109 -10.68 19.39 -47.06
N ALA A 110 -11.61 18.46 -46.80
CA ALA A 110 -12.64 18.07 -47.76
C ALA A 110 -13.56 19.25 -48.13
N LEU A 111 -13.97 20.05 -47.14
CA LEU A 111 -14.84 21.20 -47.36
C LEU A 111 -14.15 22.30 -48.19
N LEU A 112 -12.86 22.56 -47.93
CA LEU A 112 -12.05 23.49 -48.70
C LEU A 112 -11.88 23.05 -50.17
N LEU A 113 -11.65 21.76 -50.41
CA LEU A 113 -11.55 21.20 -51.76
C LEU A 113 -12.87 21.27 -52.51
N TRP A 114 -14.00 20.99 -51.83
CA TRP A 114 -15.33 21.11 -52.44
C TRP A 114 -15.63 22.55 -52.83
N LYS A 115 -15.35 23.53 -51.95
CA LYS A 115 -15.57 24.96 -52.26
C LYS A 115 -14.70 25.48 -53.43
N ARG A 116 -13.58 24.82 -53.71
CA ARG A 116 -12.67 25.17 -54.83
C ARG A 116 -13.14 24.63 -56.18
N LYS A 117 -14.09 23.69 -56.18
CA LYS A 117 -14.69 23.12 -57.38
C LYS A 117 -15.95 23.90 -57.75
#